data_AF-A0A0C1QVK6-F1
#
_entry.id   AF-A0A0C1QVK6-F1
#
_cell.length_a   1.000
_cell.length_b   1.000
_cell.length_c   1.000
_cell.angle_alpha   90.00
_cell.angle_beta   90.00
_cell.angle_gamma   90.00
#
_symmetry.space_group_name_H-M   'P 1'
#
loop_
_entity.id
_entity.type
_entity.pdbx_description
1 polymer ?
#
loop_
_entity_poly.entity_id
_entity_poly.type
_entity_poly.pdbx_seq_one_letter_code
_entity_poly.pdbx_strand_id
1 'polypeptide(L)'
;MMRIFRLLLAIALLLPISSALATTDGIYQLTESTSAAWDGTDANRLKTITSDYDFVYGDDEYLTYTLPWPSFTFYRQPYTQITVDTNGNIWFGAARSGRGFNLASAGFGPVIATWNDDLSSLYDGGVFIQHKTSPERVIVEWQTETYSDEGNGLLSSFTVTLYQDGKIRFGYGTFAAASATDAGSGISQDDGSHYLSVSTVIGSIPSLAGRYFYFNDVSQPLTFSLNIAFTGTGAGTITSTPTGIACNTNCSALFPAGEPITLTPQAAPYSLFSGWSNNNCTGTGNCLMTLDTDASITAAFTYDIAHQVRVDDGSSNYYPSIQSAYDAAAENGVIRLWATTYNESLSCSRPVTITLQGGYDSNYSTLIGEPVLNGALTVTDGTLILDGFSIR
;
A
#
# COMPACT_ATOMS: atom_id res chain seq x y z
N MET A 1 -64.02 8.71 27.21
CA MET A 1 -63.60 7.29 27.26
C MET A 1 -62.68 7.06 26.07
N MET A 2 -61.51 6.46 26.29
CA MET A 2 -60.47 6.07 25.31
C MET A 2 -59.50 7.18 24.83
N ARG A 3 -58.32 7.24 25.46
CA ARG A 3 -57.08 7.75 24.84
C ARG A 3 -56.05 6.63 24.86
N ILE A 4 -55.65 6.21 23.66
CA ILE A 4 -54.61 5.21 23.41
C ILE A 4 -53.26 5.88 23.62
N PHE A 5 -52.48 5.44 24.60
CA PHE A 5 -51.06 5.77 24.72
C PHE A 5 -50.26 4.63 24.06
N ARG A 6 -49.58 4.94 22.95
CA ARG A 6 -48.58 4.06 22.32
C ARG A 6 -47.31 4.09 23.16
N LEU A 7 -46.91 2.92 23.66
CA LEU A 7 -45.60 2.69 24.27
C LEU A 7 -44.58 2.53 23.13
N LEU A 8 -43.75 3.56 22.88
CA LEU A 8 -42.54 3.38 22.07
C LEU A 8 -41.44 2.83 22.97
N LEU A 9 -41.11 1.56 22.78
CA LEU A 9 -39.92 0.92 23.35
C LEU A 9 -38.72 1.37 22.52
N ALA A 10 -37.94 2.33 23.04
CA ALA A 10 -36.65 2.69 22.46
C ALA A 10 -35.64 1.59 22.82
N ILE A 11 -35.33 0.71 21.86
CA ILE A 11 -34.18 -0.18 21.95
C ILE A 11 -32.95 0.71 21.77
N ALA A 12 -32.31 1.07 22.88
CA ALA A 12 -30.97 1.65 22.86
C ALA A 12 -30.02 0.55 22.36
N LEU A 13 -29.61 0.66 21.10
CA LEU A 13 -28.49 -0.09 20.56
C LEU A 13 -27.26 0.33 21.38
N LEU A 14 -26.79 -0.53 22.28
CA LEU A 14 -25.50 -0.35 22.94
C LEU A 14 -24.41 -0.49 21.87
N LEU A 15 -24.01 0.63 21.28
CA LEU A 15 -22.71 0.75 20.64
C LEU A 15 -21.64 0.51 21.72
N PRO A 16 -20.64 -0.35 21.49
CA PRO A 16 -19.54 -0.48 22.41
C PRO A 16 -18.83 0.88 22.50
N ILE A 17 -18.73 1.37 23.73
CA ILE A 17 -18.04 2.61 24.08
C ILE A 17 -16.59 2.48 23.59
N SER A 18 -16.18 3.37 22.69
CA SER A 18 -14.79 3.54 22.26
C SER A 18 -13.92 3.77 23.50
N SER A 19 -12.95 2.88 23.71
CA SER A 19 -11.91 3.05 24.72
C SER A 19 -10.93 4.15 24.29
N ALA A 20 -10.52 4.98 25.24
CA ALA A 20 -9.83 6.25 25.02
C ALA A 20 -8.31 6.16 24.81
N LEU A 21 -7.80 5.02 24.31
CA LEU A 21 -6.38 4.86 23.98
C LEU A 21 -6.24 4.10 22.66
N ALA A 22 -5.61 4.76 21.69
CA ALA A 22 -5.26 4.22 20.38
C ALA A 22 -3.81 4.62 20.07
N THR A 23 -2.85 3.81 20.50
CA THR A 23 -1.44 3.94 20.11
C THR A 23 -1.17 2.96 18.97
N THR A 24 -0.42 3.38 17.94
CA THR A 24 -0.08 2.55 16.78
C THR A 24 1.40 2.65 16.45
N ASP A 25 1.98 1.55 15.99
CA ASP A 25 3.32 1.51 15.38
C ASP A 25 3.26 1.59 13.84
N GLY A 26 2.08 1.83 13.27
CA GLY A 26 1.85 1.84 11.81
C GLY A 26 1.41 0.49 11.23
N ILE A 27 1.51 -0.61 11.99
CA ILE A 27 1.07 -1.95 11.58
C ILE A 27 -0.02 -2.47 12.51
N TYR A 28 0.16 -2.32 13.82
CA TYR A 28 -0.85 -2.65 14.82
C TYR A 28 -1.38 -1.40 15.51
N GLN A 29 -2.59 -1.50 16.03
CA GLN A 29 -3.18 -0.54 16.94
C GLN A 29 -3.51 -1.23 18.26
N LEU A 30 -2.98 -0.67 19.35
CA LEU A 30 -3.27 -1.06 20.72
C LEU A 30 -4.57 -0.39 21.18
N THR A 31 -5.51 -1.20 21.68
CA THR A 31 -6.78 -0.74 22.27
C THR A 31 -7.07 -1.50 23.56
N GLU A 32 -7.60 -0.82 24.57
CA GLU A 32 -8.11 -1.49 25.78
C GLU A 32 -9.55 -1.97 25.58
N SER A 33 -9.93 -3.11 26.16
CA SER A 33 -11.30 -3.61 26.15
C SER A 33 -11.85 -3.81 27.56
N THR A 34 -12.96 -3.15 27.84
CA THR A 34 -13.71 -3.32 29.10
C THR A 34 -14.80 -4.39 29.01
N SER A 35 -15.03 -4.95 27.82
CA SER A 35 -16.06 -5.98 27.57
C SER A 35 -15.47 -7.38 27.39
N ALA A 36 -14.15 -7.50 27.29
CA ALA A 36 -13.48 -8.79 27.25
C ALA A 36 -13.57 -9.49 28.61
N ALA A 37 -13.53 -10.82 28.58
CA ALA A 37 -13.53 -11.67 29.76
C ALA A 37 -12.33 -12.62 29.70
N TRP A 38 -11.98 -13.15 30.87
CA TRP A 38 -10.92 -14.13 31.02
C TRP A 38 -11.24 -15.38 30.20
N ASP A 39 -10.25 -15.86 29.47
CA ASP A 39 -10.41 -16.93 28.49
C ASP A 39 -9.53 -18.15 28.77
N GLY A 40 -8.56 -17.99 29.68
CA GLY A 40 -7.76 -19.08 30.22
C GLY A 40 -8.55 -19.92 31.23
N THR A 41 -7.86 -20.90 31.83
CA THR A 41 -8.28 -21.89 32.84
C THR A 41 -8.60 -23.30 32.36
N ASP A 42 -8.05 -23.73 31.23
CA ASP A 42 -7.82 -25.17 30.98
C ASP A 42 -6.39 -25.61 31.31
N ALA A 43 -5.54 -24.68 31.78
CA ALA A 43 -4.16 -24.93 32.21
C ALA A 43 -4.10 -25.98 33.33
N ASN A 44 -3.44 -27.09 33.04
CA ASN A 44 -3.27 -28.23 33.94
C ASN A 44 -2.09 -29.10 33.47
N ARG A 45 -1.01 -29.14 34.25
CA ARG A 45 0.18 -29.97 33.97
C ARG A 45 -0.06 -31.49 33.99
N LEU A 46 -1.24 -31.93 34.44
CA LEU A 46 -1.63 -33.34 34.47
C LEU A 46 -2.46 -33.77 33.24
N LYS A 47 -2.84 -32.83 32.37
CA LYS A 47 -3.53 -33.16 31.12
C LYS A 47 -2.57 -33.83 30.14
N THR A 48 -3.09 -34.76 29.35
CA THR A 48 -2.35 -35.37 28.26
C THR A 48 -2.11 -34.35 27.14
N ILE A 49 -0.88 -34.31 26.62
CA ILE A 49 -0.53 -33.49 25.46
C ILE A 49 -1.27 -34.00 24.22
N THR A 50 -1.82 -33.08 23.44
CA THR A 50 -2.52 -33.34 22.18
C THR A 50 -2.15 -32.26 21.16
N SER A 51 -2.70 -32.32 19.95
CA SER A 51 -2.58 -31.21 18.99
C SER A 51 -3.24 -29.91 19.47
N ASP A 52 -4.25 -30.03 20.35
CA ASP A 52 -5.02 -28.88 20.84
C ASP A 52 -4.59 -28.40 22.23
N TYR A 53 -3.66 -29.12 22.86
CA TYR A 53 -3.21 -28.83 24.21
C TYR A 53 -1.75 -29.23 24.39
N ASP A 54 -0.89 -28.27 24.70
CA ASP A 54 0.53 -28.48 24.96
C ASP A 54 0.99 -27.61 26.12
N PHE A 55 2.07 -27.98 26.81
CA PHE A 55 2.58 -27.21 27.93
C PHE A 55 4.04 -27.53 28.26
N VAL A 56 4.70 -26.57 28.90
CA VAL A 56 6.03 -26.74 29.49
C VAL A 56 6.08 -25.99 30.82
N TYR A 57 6.90 -26.50 31.74
CA TYR A 57 7.11 -25.95 33.06
C TYR A 57 8.59 -26.09 33.42
N GLY A 58 9.09 -25.21 34.28
CA GLY A 58 10.50 -25.11 34.61
C GLY A 58 11.10 -23.77 34.18
N ASP A 59 12.07 -23.34 34.97
CA ASP A 59 12.78 -22.07 34.76
C ASP A 59 13.46 -22.06 33.39
N ASP A 60 13.27 -20.98 32.63
CA ASP A 60 13.87 -20.80 31.30
C ASP A 60 13.53 -21.91 30.26
N GLU A 61 12.44 -22.65 30.47
CA GLU A 61 11.96 -23.67 29.54
C GLU A 61 11.09 -23.10 28.41
N TYR A 62 11.07 -23.79 27.26
CA TYR A 62 10.28 -23.41 26.09
C TYR A 62 9.70 -24.61 25.36
N LEU A 63 8.64 -24.38 24.59
CA LEU A 63 8.09 -25.35 23.65
C LEU A 63 7.70 -24.69 22.34
N THR A 64 7.67 -25.50 21.28
CA THR A 64 7.27 -25.06 19.95
C THR A 64 5.94 -25.71 19.58
N TYR A 65 4.97 -24.88 19.16
CA TYR A 65 3.59 -25.29 18.88
C TYR A 65 3.16 -24.92 17.48
N THR A 66 2.74 -25.92 16.71
CA THR A 66 2.18 -25.73 15.37
C THR A 66 0.76 -25.20 15.48
N LEU A 67 0.51 -24.04 14.85
CA LEU A 67 -0.81 -23.42 14.86
C LEU A 67 -1.82 -24.28 14.05
N PRO A 68 -3.11 -24.28 14.43
CA PRO A 68 -4.14 -25.06 13.75
C PRO A 68 -4.52 -24.50 12.37
N TRP A 69 -4.03 -23.31 12.02
CA TRP A 69 -4.32 -22.61 10.77
C TRP A 69 -3.21 -22.78 9.74
N PRO A 70 -3.52 -22.72 8.43
CA PRO A 70 -2.49 -22.76 7.38
C PRO A 70 -1.54 -21.55 7.42
N SER A 71 -1.98 -20.44 8.04
CA SER A 71 -1.14 -19.29 8.33
C SER A 71 -1.80 -18.42 9.40
N PHE A 72 -0.98 -17.82 10.25
CA PHE A 72 -1.29 -16.68 11.10
C PHE A 72 -0.41 -15.51 10.68
N THR A 73 -1.01 -14.35 10.41
CA THR A 73 -0.27 -13.16 10.00
C THR A 73 0.15 -12.36 11.22
N PHE A 74 1.47 -12.15 11.37
CA PHE A 74 2.04 -11.26 12.39
C PHE A 74 3.06 -10.34 11.72
N TYR A 75 2.96 -9.02 11.95
CA TYR A 75 3.77 -8.02 11.26
C TYR A 75 3.85 -8.24 9.73
N ARG A 76 2.70 -8.55 9.13
CA ARG A 76 2.54 -8.84 7.69
C ARG A 76 3.32 -10.04 7.15
N GLN A 77 3.87 -10.87 8.02
CA GLN A 77 4.53 -12.11 7.66
C GLN A 77 3.66 -13.32 8.05
N PRO A 78 3.60 -14.37 7.20
CA PRO A 78 2.84 -15.57 7.49
C PRO A 78 3.64 -16.53 8.39
N TYR A 79 2.97 -17.09 9.40
CA TYR A 79 3.56 -18.09 10.29
C TYR A 79 2.65 -19.29 10.48
N THR A 80 3.23 -20.47 10.62
CA THR A 80 2.51 -21.72 10.90
C THR A 80 2.80 -22.28 12.29
N GLN A 81 3.69 -21.62 13.02
CA GLN A 81 4.22 -22.12 14.28
C GLN A 81 4.64 -20.95 15.17
N ILE A 82 4.51 -21.16 16.48
CA ILE A 82 5.02 -20.28 17.51
C ILE A 82 5.96 -21.05 18.44
N THR A 83 6.91 -20.35 19.04
CA THR A 83 7.68 -20.86 20.19
C THR A 83 7.32 -20.01 21.39
N VAL A 84 6.94 -20.64 22.50
CA VAL A 84 6.60 -19.95 23.75
C VAL A 84 7.57 -20.38 24.84
N ASP A 85 7.90 -19.47 25.75
CA ASP A 85 8.71 -19.81 26.93
C ASP A 85 7.99 -19.51 28.25
N THR A 86 8.54 -20.02 29.34
CA THR A 86 8.04 -19.76 30.69
C THR A 86 8.29 -18.32 31.16
N ASN A 87 9.06 -17.52 30.40
CA ASN A 87 9.35 -16.10 30.66
C ASN A 87 8.35 -15.11 30.04
N GLY A 88 7.21 -15.57 29.53
CA GLY A 88 6.15 -14.68 29.06
C GLY A 88 6.25 -14.27 27.59
N ASN A 89 7.12 -14.94 26.81
CA ASN A 89 7.37 -14.61 25.42
C ASN A 89 6.73 -15.61 24.45
N ILE A 90 6.33 -15.10 23.28
CA ILE A 90 5.99 -15.86 22.08
C ILE A 90 6.83 -15.34 20.92
N TRP A 91 7.60 -16.22 20.28
CA TRP A 91 8.33 -15.93 19.04
C TRP A 91 7.69 -16.59 17.84
N PHE A 92 7.66 -15.87 16.74
CA PHE A 92 7.28 -16.39 15.43
C PHE A 92 8.54 -16.79 14.66
N GLY A 93 9.10 -17.95 15.01
CA GLY A 93 10.39 -18.45 14.49
C GLY A 93 11.20 -19.24 15.53
N ALA A 94 12.53 -19.23 15.37
CA ALA A 94 13.45 -19.91 16.29
C ALA A 94 13.48 -19.25 17.67
N ALA A 95 13.42 -20.06 18.74
CA ALA A 95 13.42 -19.64 20.13
C ALA A 95 14.70 -18.87 20.52
N ARG A 96 14.55 -17.85 21.37
CA ARG A 96 15.66 -17.23 22.10
C ARG A 96 15.22 -16.88 23.51
N SER A 97 15.19 -17.85 24.42
CA SER A 97 14.96 -17.58 25.84
C SER A 97 16.02 -16.59 26.33
N GLY A 98 15.62 -15.36 26.62
CA GLY A 98 16.51 -14.29 27.04
C GLY A 98 15.90 -13.58 28.23
N ARG A 99 16.64 -13.53 29.34
CA ARG A 99 16.32 -12.67 30.48
C ARG A 99 16.42 -11.20 30.07
N GLY A 100 15.52 -10.35 30.58
CA GLY A 100 15.59 -8.89 30.37
C GLY A 100 15.37 -8.44 28.92
N PHE A 101 14.40 -9.06 28.25
CA PHE A 101 13.99 -8.74 26.90
C PHE A 101 13.49 -7.29 26.76
N ASN A 102 13.74 -6.64 25.63
CA ASN A 102 13.22 -5.31 25.35
C ASN A 102 12.54 -5.31 23.99
N LEU A 103 11.29 -4.83 23.96
CA LEU A 103 10.49 -4.75 22.74
C LEU A 103 11.16 -3.95 21.61
N ALA A 104 12.06 -3.03 21.91
CA ALA A 104 12.79 -2.26 20.90
C ALA A 104 14.13 -2.89 20.47
N SER A 105 14.55 -4.00 21.10
CA SER A 105 15.78 -4.71 20.72
C SER A 105 15.61 -5.42 19.38
N ALA A 106 16.71 -5.55 18.64
CA ALA A 106 16.74 -6.26 17.37
C ALA A 106 17.50 -7.59 17.46
N GLY A 107 17.15 -8.53 16.59
CA GLY A 107 17.82 -9.82 16.41
C GLY A 107 17.22 -10.99 17.18
N PHE A 108 16.08 -10.85 17.85
CA PHE A 108 15.35 -11.89 18.58
C PHE A 108 14.21 -12.57 17.81
N GLY A 109 13.91 -12.11 16.59
CA GLY A 109 12.71 -12.45 15.82
C GLY A 109 11.45 -11.71 16.31
N PRO A 110 10.40 -11.59 15.47
CA PRO A 110 9.14 -10.97 15.88
C PRO A 110 8.56 -11.67 17.10
N VAL A 111 8.14 -10.86 18.07
CA VAL A 111 7.89 -11.33 19.43
C VAL A 111 6.70 -10.63 20.06
N ILE A 112 5.97 -11.42 20.85
CA ILE A 112 4.93 -10.99 21.76
C ILE A 112 5.45 -11.24 23.17
N ALA A 113 5.57 -10.20 23.98
CA ALA A 113 5.95 -10.32 25.38
C ALA A 113 4.77 -9.85 26.23
N THR A 114 4.22 -10.72 27.07
CA THR A 114 3.15 -10.32 27.99
C THR A 114 3.68 -9.75 29.29
N TRP A 115 4.90 -10.13 29.63
CA TRP A 115 5.62 -9.68 30.80
C TRP A 115 7.10 -9.75 30.48
N ASN A 116 7.85 -8.72 30.86
CA ASN A 116 9.30 -8.74 30.84
C ASN A 116 9.84 -8.34 32.21
N ASP A 117 10.21 -9.35 32.98
CA ASP A 117 11.21 -9.34 34.07
C ASP A 117 11.23 -10.76 34.63
N ASP A 118 12.43 -11.35 34.72
CA ASP A 118 12.78 -12.68 35.25
C ASP A 118 11.58 -13.45 35.88
N LEU A 119 10.86 -14.24 35.08
CA LEU A 119 9.75 -15.05 35.60
C LEU A 119 10.28 -16.43 35.96
N SER A 120 9.80 -16.98 37.06
CA SER A 120 10.11 -18.35 37.45
C SER A 120 8.89 -19.24 37.37
N SER A 121 9.17 -20.52 37.14
CA SER A 121 8.17 -21.60 37.19
C SER A 121 8.65 -22.81 37.98
N LEU A 122 9.56 -22.58 38.93
CA LEU A 122 10.25 -23.64 39.69
C LEU A 122 9.32 -24.52 40.56
N TYR A 123 8.21 -23.96 41.08
CA TYR A 123 7.33 -24.68 42.02
C TYR A 123 5.96 -25.01 41.39
N ASP A 124 5.21 -23.99 41.00
CA ASP A 124 3.84 -24.16 40.48
C ASP A 124 3.63 -23.57 39.08
N GLY A 125 4.68 -23.03 38.46
CA GLY A 125 4.55 -22.29 37.22
C GLY A 125 4.63 -23.11 35.93
N GLY A 126 4.14 -22.55 34.82
CA GLY A 126 4.25 -23.10 33.48
C GLY A 126 3.55 -22.23 32.43
N VAL A 127 3.78 -22.57 31.18
CA VAL A 127 3.06 -22.02 30.02
C VAL A 127 2.24 -23.11 29.35
N PHE A 128 0.98 -22.82 29.08
CA PHE A 128 -0.02 -23.76 28.61
C PHE A 128 -0.66 -23.22 27.34
N ILE A 129 -0.62 -24.00 26.27
CA ILE A 129 -1.26 -23.67 24.99
C ILE A 129 -2.56 -24.46 24.86
N GLN A 130 -3.63 -23.77 24.49
CA GLN A 130 -4.98 -24.31 24.36
C GLN A 130 -5.58 -23.84 23.04
N HIS A 131 -5.88 -24.77 22.14
CA HIS A 131 -6.69 -24.51 20.95
C HIS A 131 -8.17 -24.74 21.28
N LYS A 132 -8.99 -23.72 21.05
CA LYS A 132 -10.44 -23.75 21.28
C LYS A 132 -11.16 -23.41 19.98
N THR A 133 -12.18 -24.19 19.64
CA THR A 133 -12.91 -24.07 18.35
C THR A 133 -14.21 -23.27 18.45
N SER A 134 -14.61 -22.82 19.65
CA SER A 134 -15.83 -22.04 19.87
C SER A 134 -15.61 -20.92 20.89
N PRO A 135 -15.39 -19.67 20.45
CA PRO A 135 -14.94 -19.29 19.10
C PRO A 135 -13.53 -19.83 18.77
N GLU A 136 -13.18 -19.93 17.49
CA GLU A 136 -11.86 -20.37 17.02
C GLU A 136 -10.72 -19.44 17.52
N ARG A 137 -9.78 -19.99 18.30
CA ARG A 137 -8.63 -19.26 18.87
C ARG A 137 -7.58 -20.19 19.48
N VAL A 138 -6.34 -19.71 19.54
CA VAL A 138 -5.27 -20.31 20.34
C VAL A 138 -5.02 -19.41 21.54
N ILE A 139 -4.96 -19.99 22.74
CA ILE A 139 -4.70 -19.28 23.99
C ILE A 139 -3.39 -19.81 24.54
N VAL A 140 -2.45 -18.90 24.79
CA VAL A 140 -1.25 -19.15 25.58
C VAL A 140 -1.50 -18.55 26.96
N GLU A 141 -1.52 -19.41 27.97
CA GLU A 141 -1.76 -19.04 29.37
C GLU A 141 -0.50 -19.31 30.18
N TRP A 142 -0.02 -18.28 30.86
CA TRP A 142 1.04 -18.40 31.85
C TRP A 142 0.43 -18.42 33.24
N GLN A 143 0.93 -19.35 34.04
CA GLN A 143 0.79 -19.33 35.48
C GLN A 143 2.22 -19.32 35.99
N THR A 144 2.77 -18.17 36.39
CA THR A 144 4.21 -18.06 36.72
C THR A 144 4.40 -17.20 37.97
N GLU A 145 5.55 -17.32 38.60
CA GLU A 145 5.93 -16.50 39.76
C GLU A 145 6.93 -15.44 39.30
N THR A 146 6.95 -14.27 39.92
CA THR A 146 8.08 -13.33 39.75
C THR A 146 9.33 -13.91 40.44
N TYR A 147 10.49 -13.84 39.79
CA TYR A 147 11.76 -14.34 40.33
C TYR A 147 12.17 -13.52 41.56
N SER A 148 12.86 -14.19 42.49
CA SER A 148 13.27 -13.75 43.83
C SER A 148 12.21 -13.90 44.93
N ASP A 149 12.70 -13.90 46.16
CA ASP A 149 12.08 -14.06 47.48
C ASP A 149 10.83 -13.17 47.74
N GLU A 150 10.39 -12.42 46.74
CA GLU A 150 9.27 -11.50 46.67
C GLU A 150 7.95 -12.20 46.27
N GLY A 151 8.02 -13.29 45.48
CA GLY A 151 6.87 -14.02 44.93
C GLY A 151 6.09 -14.88 45.93
N ASN A 152 6.74 -15.37 46.99
CA ASN A 152 6.16 -16.30 47.99
C ASN A 152 5.41 -17.52 47.41
N GLY A 153 5.71 -17.96 46.18
CA GLY A 153 4.96 -19.03 45.49
C GLY A 153 3.57 -18.60 44.99
N LEU A 154 3.28 -17.30 44.92
CA LEU A 154 2.01 -16.77 44.48
C LEU A 154 2.01 -16.57 42.96
N LEU A 155 1.12 -17.30 42.30
CA LEU A 155 1.02 -17.28 40.84
C LEU A 155 0.48 -15.94 40.33
N SER A 156 1.23 -15.37 39.39
CA SER A 156 0.79 -14.39 38.44
C SER A 156 0.21 -15.10 37.22
N SER A 157 -0.97 -14.67 36.77
CA SER A 157 -1.61 -15.26 35.60
C SER A 157 -1.85 -14.23 34.51
N PHE A 158 -1.50 -14.58 33.28
CA PHE A 158 -1.76 -13.76 32.12
C PHE A 158 -1.92 -14.64 30.88
N THR A 159 -2.56 -14.07 29.86
CA THR A 159 -2.89 -14.78 28.62
C THR A 159 -2.57 -13.95 27.39
N VAL A 160 -2.13 -14.63 26.33
CA VAL A 160 -2.23 -14.17 24.95
C VAL A 160 -3.24 -15.02 24.24
N THR A 161 -4.23 -14.41 23.60
CA THR A 161 -5.17 -15.07 22.70
C THR A 161 -4.86 -14.64 21.28
N LEU A 162 -4.55 -15.60 20.42
CA LEU A 162 -4.41 -15.44 18.99
C LEU A 162 -5.73 -15.83 18.32
N TYR A 163 -6.23 -14.96 17.45
CA TYR A 163 -7.41 -15.24 16.63
C TYR A 163 -6.98 -15.49 15.18
N GLN A 164 -7.72 -16.33 14.46
CA GLN A 164 -7.38 -16.70 13.08
C GLN A 164 -7.26 -15.49 12.13
N ASP A 165 -7.94 -14.39 12.42
CA ASP A 165 -7.92 -13.14 11.66
C ASP A 165 -6.71 -12.24 11.94
N GLY A 166 -5.70 -12.73 12.69
CA GLY A 166 -4.47 -11.99 13.01
C GLY A 166 -4.62 -11.04 14.21
N LYS A 167 -5.80 -10.99 14.83
CA LYS A 167 -6.02 -10.23 16.05
C LYS A 167 -5.34 -10.91 17.23
N ILE A 168 -4.74 -10.10 18.10
CA ILE A 168 -4.07 -10.56 19.32
C ILE A 168 -4.74 -9.89 20.51
N ARG A 169 -5.04 -10.66 21.55
CA ARG A 169 -5.54 -10.13 22.81
C ARG A 169 -4.65 -10.53 23.98
N PHE A 170 -4.27 -9.56 24.78
CA PHE A 170 -3.68 -9.79 26.09
C PHE A 170 -4.76 -9.75 27.16
N GLY A 171 -4.70 -10.68 28.10
CA GLY A 171 -5.51 -10.67 29.32
C GLY A 171 -4.63 -10.77 30.54
N TYR A 172 -4.66 -9.76 31.39
CA TYR A 172 -3.89 -9.71 32.63
C TYR A 172 -4.79 -10.16 33.77
N GLY A 173 -4.41 -11.25 34.42
CA GLY A 173 -5.13 -11.81 35.56
C GLY A 173 -4.79 -11.03 36.83
N THR A 174 -4.50 -11.77 37.89
CA THR A 174 -4.07 -11.20 39.18
C THR A 174 -2.58 -11.32 39.33
N PHE A 175 -1.94 -10.26 39.83
CA PHE A 175 -0.52 -10.23 40.17
C PHE A 175 -0.38 -10.02 41.67
N ALA A 176 0.19 -11.00 42.37
CA ALA A 176 0.31 -10.96 43.82
C ALA A 176 1.63 -10.31 44.30
N ALA A 177 2.67 -10.36 43.46
CA ALA A 177 4.04 -9.98 43.81
C ALA A 177 4.75 -9.18 42.70
N ALA A 178 3.99 -8.47 41.85
CA ALA A 178 4.57 -7.59 40.83
C ALA A 178 4.88 -6.21 41.41
N SER A 179 5.98 -5.62 40.97
CA SER A 179 6.46 -4.29 41.33
C SER A 179 6.39 -3.33 40.12
N ALA A 180 6.82 -2.09 40.33
CA ALA A 180 6.89 -1.11 39.24
C ALA A 180 8.06 -1.35 38.26
N THR A 181 9.02 -2.22 38.60
CA THR A 181 10.12 -2.60 37.70
C THR A 181 9.68 -3.62 36.65
N ASP A 182 8.62 -4.38 36.93
CA ASP A 182 7.98 -5.28 35.98
C ASP A 182 7.35 -4.48 34.83
N ALA A 183 7.85 -4.68 33.61
CA ALA A 183 7.46 -3.92 32.42
C ALA A 183 7.56 -4.75 31.14
N GLY A 184 7.70 -4.10 29.98
CA GLY A 184 7.98 -4.71 28.66
C GLY A 184 6.88 -5.61 28.08
N SER A 185 5.65 -5.45 28.57
CA SER A 185 4.46 -6.00 27.93
C SER A 185 4.18 -5.31 26.59
N GLY A 186 4.10 -6.08 25.49
CA GLY A 186 3.84 -5.56 24.15
C GLY A 186 4.13 -6.53 23.01
N ILE A 187 4.23 -5.97 21.80
CA ILE A 187 4.61 -6.66 20.56
C ILE A 187 5.76 -5.93 19.86
N SER A 188 6.56 -6.65 19.08
CA SER A 188 7.66 -6.10 18.30
C SER A 188 7.94 -6.87 17.01
N GLN A 189 8.34 -6.13 15.97
CA GLN A 189 8.85 -6.66 14.70
C GLN A 189 10.35 -7.03 14.79
N ASP A 190 11.02 -6.68 15.88
CA ASP A 190 12.43 -7.02 16.14
C ASP A 190 13.45 -6.39 15.16
N ASP A 191 13.11 -5.25 14.58
CA ASP A 191 14.01 -4.43 13.76
C ASP A 191 14.27 -3.03 14.35
N GLY A 192 13.75 -2.78 15.55
CA GLY A 192 13.79 -1.49 16.23
C GLY A 192 12.88 -0.42 15.61
N SER A 193 12.13 -0.74 14.55
CA SER A 193 11.29 0.21 13.81
C SER A 193 9.81 0.12 14.19
N HIS A 194 9.31 -1.08 14.51
CA HIS A 194 7.92 -1.29 14.88
C HIS A 194 7.81 -2.08 16.20
N TYR A 195 7.31 -1.42 17.24
CA TYR A 195 6.94 -2.05 18.50
C TYR A 195 5.84 -1.25 19.21
N LEU A 196 5.00 -1.95 19.97
CA LEU A 196 3.97 -1.37 20.82
C LEU A 196 4.04 -1.93 22.22
N SER A 197 4.31 -1.07 23.19
CA SER A 197 4.40 -1.42 24.62
C SER A 197 3.13 -1.01 25.35
N VAL A 198 2.37 -2.00 25.85
CA VAL A 198 1.25 -1.77 26.78
C VAL A 198 1.75 -1.11 28.05
N SER A 199 2.85 -1.62 28.60
CA SER A 199 3.40 -1.13 29.88
C SER A 199 3.86 0.33 29.83
N THR A 200 4.37 0.79 28.68
CA THR A 200 4.75 2.19 28.48
C THR A 200 3.53 3.09 28.31
N VAL A 201 2.48 2.59 27.66
CA VAL A 201 1.27 3.37 27.34
C VAL A 201 0.35 3.49 28.55
N ILE A 202 0.26 2.45 29.38
CA ILE A 202 -0.73 2.32 30.45
C ILE A 202 -0.12 2.44 31.85
N GLY A 203 1.10 1.92 32.03
CA GLY A 203 1.77 1.80 33.33
C GLY A 203 2.40 0.41 33.52
N SER A 204 3.17 0.23 34.59
CA SER A 204 3.83 -1.04 34.91
C SER A 204 2.85 -2.21 35.06
N ILE A 205 3.35 -3.45 35.04
CA ILE A 205 2.53 -4.68 35.08
C ILE A 205 1.45 -4.70 36.17
N PRO A 206 1.69 -4.25 37.43
CA PRO A 206 0.64 -4.18 38.45
C PRO A 206 -0.60 -3.38 38.02
N SER A 207 -0.43 -2.35 37.20
CA SER A 207 -1.53 -1.50 36.71
C SER A 207 -2.36 -2.15 35.61
N LEU A 208 -1.88 -3.27 35.05
CA LEU A 208 -2.57 -4.02 34.01
C LEU A 208 -3.51 -5.08 34.59
N ALA A 209 -3.37 -5.44 35.88
CA ALA A 209 -4.16 -6.50 36.51
C ALA A 209 -5.68 -6.32 36.29
N GLY A 210 -6.34 -7.39 35.84
CA GLY A 210 -7.77 -7.42 35.52
C GLY A 210 -8.17 -6.73 34.20
N ARG A 211 -7.21 -6.33 33.37
CA ARG A 211 -7.47 -5.57 32.12
C ARG A 211 -7.13 -6.38 30.88
N TYR A 212 -7.73 -5.97 29.77
CA TYR A 212 -7.60 -6.65 28.49
C TYR A 212 -7.22 -5.66 27.40
N PHE A 213 -6.31 -6.08 26.53
CA PHE A 213 -5.79 -5.23 25.46
C PHE A 213 -5.79 -5.99 24.15
N TYR A 214 -6.20 -5.33 23.08
CA TYR A 214 -6.14 -5.87 21.72
C TYR A 214 -5.08 -5.16 20.91
N PHE A 215 -4.29 -5.94 20.19
CA PHE A 215 -3.52 -5.48 19.04
C PHE A 215 -4.28 -5.91 17.79
N ASN A 216 -4.83 -4.93 17.09
CA ASN A 216 -5.52 -5.14 15.83
C ASN A 216 -4.59 -4.69 14.71
N ASP A 217 -4.38 -5.52 13.69
CA ASP A 217 -3.70 -5.06 12.47
C ASP A 217 -4.52 -3.90 11.89
N VAL A 218 -3.89 -2.74 11.69
CA VAL A 218 -4.58 -1.57 11.13
C VAL A 218 -4.90 -1.72 9.65
N SER A 219 -4.55 -2.86 9.04
CA SER A 219 -4.84 -3.29 7.67
C SER A 219 -4.83 -2.12 6.67
N GLN A 220 -3.71 -1.39 6.63
CA GLN A 220 -3.45 -0.57 5.45
C GLN A 220 -2.94 -1.49 4.34
N PRO A 221 -3.61 -1.54 3.17
CA PRO A 221 -3.14 -2.38 2.08
C PRO A 221 -1.69 -2.01 1.76
N LEU A 222 -0.83 -3.02 1.61
CA LEU A 222 0.54 -2.80 1.13
C LEU A 222 0.45 -2.12 -0.24
N THR A 223 1.04 -0.95 -0.41
CA THR A 223 1.00 -0.21 -1.69
C THR A 223 2.39 0.02 -2.25
N PHE A 224 2.52 -0.01 -3.57
CA PHE A 224 3.73 0.35 -4.31
C PHE A 224 3.50 1.58 -5.18
N SER A 225 4.56 2.36 -5.40
CA SER A 225 4.53 3.54 -6.25
C SER A 225 4.70 3.16 -7.72
N LEU A 226 3.80 3.64 -8.57
CA LEU A 226 3.92 3.58 -10.01
C LEU A 226 4.21 4.98 -10.57
N ASN A 227 5.36 5.12 -11.23
CA ASN A 227 5.78 6.35 -11.89
C ASN A 227 5.52 6.26 -13.40
N ILE A 228 4.89 7.28 -13.98
CA ILE A 228 4.66 7.41 -15.41
C ILE A 228 5.54 8.54 -15.95
N ALA A 229 6.44 8.21 -16.87
CA ALA A 229 7.23 9.18 -17.63
C ALA A 229 6.61 9.41 -19.01
N PHE A 230 6.40 10.66 -19.41
CA PHE A 230 5.94 11.03 -20.74
C PHE A 230 7.14 11.38 -21.62
N THR A 231 7.12 10.93 -22.87
CA THR A 231 8.18 11.19 -23.86
C THR A 231 7.61 11.40 -25.25
N GLY A 232 8.47 11.89 -26.16
CA GLY A 232 8.13 12.14 -27.55
C GLY A 232 7.69 13.58 -27.80
N THR A 233 7.25 13.85 -29.04
CA THR A 233 6.90 15.20 -29.51
C THR A 233 5.42 15.52 -29.35
N GLY A 234 4.55 14.50 -29.30
CA GLY A 234 3.12 14.66 -29.18
C GLY A 234 2.65 14.84 -27.75
N ALA A 235 1.34 15.06 -27.59
CA ALA A 235 0.69 15.20 -26.29
C ALA A 235 -0.39 14.13 -26.09
N GLY A 236 -0.71 13.84 -24.84
CA GLY A 236 -1.76 12.91 -24.47
C GLY A 236 -2.01 12.86 -22.98
N THR A 237 -2.95 12.02 -22.58
CA THR A 237 -3.31 11.74 -21.20
C THR A 237 -3.21 10.25 -20.95
N ILE A 238 -2.84 9.87 -19.72
CA ILE A 238 -2.90 8.51 -19.23
C ILE A 238 -3.88 8.48 -18.04
N THR A 239 -4.76 7.48 -18.03
CA THR A 239 -5.65 7.18 -16.91
C THR A 239 -5.46 5.74 -16.42
N SER A 240 -5.74 5.46 -15.14
CA SER A 240 -5.70 4.10 -14.59
C SER A 240 -7.04 3.57 -14.08
N THR A 241 -7.17 2.24 -14.04
CA THR A 241 -8.14 1.50 -13.21
C THR A 241 -7.39 0.43 -12.40
N PRO A 242 -7.44 0.42 -11.05
CA PRO A 242 -8.13 1.36 -10.15
C PRO A 242 -7.73 2.83 -10.36
N THR A 243 -8.54 3.76 -9.89
CA THR A 243 -8.28 5.20 -10.04
C THR A 243 -7.05 5.60 -9.22
N GLY A 244 -6.08 6.27 -9.85
CA GLY A 244 -4.88 6.77 -9.18
C GLY A 244 -4.02 7.63 -10.11
N ILE A 245 -3.94 7.24 -11.39
CA ILE A 245 -3.32 8.01 -12.46
C ILE A 245 -4.40 8.69 -13.30
N ALA A 246 -4.26 9.99 -13.50
CA ALA A 246 -5.03 10.81 -14.45
C ALA A 246 -4.22 12.06 -14.80
N CYS A 247 -3.21 11.90 -15.65
CA CYS A 247 -2.21 12.94 -15.89
C CYS A 247 -1.82 13.06 -17.37
N ASN A 248 -1.25 14.20 -17.75
CA ASN A 248 -0.75 14.53 -19.09
C ASN A 248 0.74 14.91 -19.11
N THR A 249 1.40 14.76 -17.97
CA THR A 249 2.82 15.01 -17.71
C THR A 249 3.30 13.98 -16.69
N ASN A 250 4.61 13.91 -16.43
CA ASN A 250 5.16 12.94 -15.48
C ASN A 250 4.41 12.96 -14.15
N CYS A 251 3.95 11.79 -13.70
CA CYS A 251 3.13 11.69 -12.50
C CYS A 251 3.34 10.33 -11.82
N SER A 252 2.89 10.22 -10.58
CA SER A 252 2.94 8.96 -9.83
C SER A 252 1.71 8.78 -8.94
N ALA A 253 1.42 7.53 -8.60
CA ALA A 253 0.38 7.15 -7.65
C ALA A 253 0.74 5.84 -6.93
N LEU A 254 0.11 5.63 -5.76
CA LEU A 254 0.23 4.39 -4.99
C LEU A 254 -0.90 3.44 -5.36
N PHE A 255 -0.57 2.16 -5.56
CA PHE A 255 -1.53 1.09 -5.83
C PHE A 255 -1.32 -0.09 -4.89
N PRO A 256 -2.39 -0.79 -4.48
CA PRO A 256 -2.27 -2.00 -3.68
C PRO A 256 -1.44 -3.09 -4.38
N ALA A 257 -0.63 -3.79 -3.59
CA ALA A 257 0.20 -4.89 -4.02
C ALA A 257 -0.66 -6.04 -4.59
N GLY A 258 -0.24 -6.60 -5.72
CA GLY A 258 -0.90 -7.74 -6.36
C GLY A 258 -2.26 -7.42 -7.02
N GLU A 259 -2.80 -6.21 -6.89
CA GLU A 259 -4.02 -5.82 -7.60
C GLU A 259 -3.72 -5.50 -9.08
N PRO A 260 -4.60 -5.91 -10.02
CA PRO A 260 -4.43 -5.61 -11.43
C PRO A 260 -4.70 -4.13 -11.71
N ILE A 261 -3.73 -3.48 -12.35
CA ILE A 261 -3.78 -2.09 -12.82
C ILE A 261 -3.90 -2.11 -14.34
N THR A 262 -4.87 -1.38 -14.88
CA THR A 262 -5.00 -1.10 -16.31
C THR A 262 -4.73 0.37 -16.57
N LEU A 263 -3.75 0.67 -17.41
CA LEU A 263 -3.44 2.01 -17.89
C LEU A 263 -3.96 2.20 -19.30
N THR A 264 -4.67 3.29 -19.52
CA THR A 264 -5.29 3.64 -20.81
C THR A 264 -4.68 4.94 -21.32
N PRO A 265 -4.02 4.90 -22.49
CA PRO A 265 -3.52 6.10 -23.14
C PRO A 265 -4.60 6.74 -24.01
N GLN A 266 -4.67 8.06 -24.01
CA GLN A 266 -5.50 8.85 -24.90
C GLN A 266 -4.66 9.98 -25.50
N ALA A 267 -4.40 9.91 -26.80
CA ALA A 267 -3.69 10.97 -27.51
C ALA A 267 -4.53 12.25 -27.58
N ALA A 268 -3.86 13.39 -27.48
CA ALA A 268 -4.46 14.69 -27.76
C ALA A 268 -4.74 14.83 -29.27
N PRO A 269 -5.54 15.82 -29.70
CA PRO A 269 -5.69 16.14 -31.13
C PRO A 269 -4.34 16.26 -31.83
N TYR A 270 -4.27 15.70 -33.04
CA TYR A 270 -3.08 15.71 -33.90
C TYR A 270 -1.82 15.05 -33.28
N SER A 271 -2.02 14.18 -32.29
CA SER A 271 -1.00 13.32 -31.72
C SER A 271 -1.39 11.86 -31.85
N LEU A 272 -0.40 10.98 -31.78
CA LEU A 272 -0.53 9.53 -31.77
C LEU A 272 0.14 8.97 -30.52
N PHE A 273 -0.43 7.93 -29.93
CA PHE A 273 0.23 7.16 -28.89
C PHE A 273 1.21 6.17 -29.53
N SER A 274 2.51 6.40 -29.37
CA SER A 274 3.57 5.63 -30.00
C SER A 274 3.89 4.34 -29.23
N GLY A 275 3.50 4.27 -27.95
CA GLY A 275 3.51 3.04 -27.18
C GLY A 275 4.09 3.17 -25.77
N TRP A 276 4.04 2.05 -25.06
CA TRP A 276 4.63 1.87 -23.74
C TRP A 276 6.06 1.32 -23.81
N SER A 277 6.87 1.63 -22.81
CA SER A 277 8.12 0.90 -22.54
C SER A 277 8.40 0.75 -21.05
N ASN A 278 9.21 -0.28 -20.73
CA ASN A 278 9.61 -0.73 -19.38
C ASN A 278 8.50 -1.48 -18.59
N ASN A 279 8.93 -2.20 -17.53
CA ASN A 279 8.08 -2.94 -16.60
C ASN A 279 6.94 -3.75 -17.25
N ASN A 280 7.28 -4.49 -18.31
CA ASN A 280 6.38 -5.35 -19.08
C ASN A 280 5.20 -4.64 -19.78
N CYS A 281 5.09 -3.32 -19.68
CA CYS A 281 4.22 -2.52 -20.55
C CYS A 281 4.91 -2.30 -21.90
N THR A 282 4.37 -2.91 -22.96
CA THR A 282 4.86 -2.73 -24.34
C THR A 282 3.71 -2.61 -25.32
N GLY A 283 3.96 -2.01 -26.49
CA GLY A 283 2.94 -1.83 -27.55
C GLY A 283 2.08 -0.58 -27.36
N THR A 284 1.01 -0.46 -28.17
CA THR A 284 0.19 0.76 -28.30
C THR A 284 -1.21 0.65 -27.69
N GLY A 285 -1.57 -0.51 -27.12
CA GLY A 285 -2.85 -0.72 -26.45
C GLY A 285 -2.86 -0.25 -25.00
N ASN A 286 -3.89 -0.64 -24.25
CA ASN A 286 -3.88 -0.52 -22.79
C ASN A 286 -2.74 -1.36 -22.20
N CYS A 287 -2.08 -0.87 -21.16
CA CYS A 287 -1.15 -1.68 -20.39
C CYS A 287 -1.85 -2.31 -19.19
N LEU A 288 -1.77 -3.63 -19.05
CA LEU A 288 -2.23 -4.37 -17.87
C LEU A 288 -1.01 -4.83 -17.08
N MET A 289 -0.95 -4.51 -15.79
CA MET A 289 0.17 -4.86 -14.91
C MET A 289 -0.30 -5.13 -13.47
N THR A 290 0.60 -5.65 -12.65
CA THR A 290 0.45 -5.79 -11.19
C THR A 290 1.73 -5.30 -10.55
N LEU A 291 1.67 -4.78 -9.32
CA LEU A 291 2.85 -4.32 -8.59
C LEU A 291 3.15 -5.24 -7.41
N ASP A 292 4.40 -5.68 -7.34
CA ASP A 292 5.02 -6.36 -6.20
C ASP A 292 6.19 -5.56 -5.61
N THR A 293 6.57 -4.47 -6.29
CA THR A 293 7.61 -3.50 -5.96
C THR A 293 7.29 -2.16 -6.64
N ASP A 294 8.02 -1.10 -6.29
CA ASP A 294 7.92 0.19 -6.99
C ASP A 294 8.32 0.06 -8.48
N ALA A 295 7.57 0.72 -9.35
CA ALA A 295 7.76 0.63 -10.80
C ALA A 295 7.79 2.00 -11.49
N SER A 296 8.39 2.02 -12.68
CA SER A 296 8.43 3.17 -13.57
C SER A 296 8.20 2.75 -15.02
N ILE A 297 7.21 3.34 -15.69
CA ILE A 297 6.95 3.08 -17.11
C ILE A 297 7.02 4.36 -17.92
N THR A 298 7.25 4.22 -19.22
CA THR A 298 7.27 5.34 -20.14
C THR A 298 6.10 5.25 -21.11
N ALA A 299 5.36 6.34 -21.27
CA ALA A 299 4.35 6.57 -22.29
C ALA A 299 4.93 7.50 -23.37
N ALA A 300 4.96 7.05 -24.62
CA ALA A 300 5.44 7.87 -25.74
C ALA A 300 4.27 8.39 -26.59
N PHE A 301 4.27 9.69 -26.87
CA PHE A 301 3.35 10.33 -27.81
C PHE A 301 4.15 11.06 -28.90
N THR A 302 3.71 10.96 -30.16
CA THR A 302 4.31 11.66 -31.30
C THR A 302 3.27 12.47 -32.03
N TYR A 303 3.68 13.56 -32.68
CA TYR A 303 2.77 14.26 -33.59
C TYR A 303 2.28 13.35 -34.72
N ASP A 304 1.02 13.55 -35.10
CA ASP A 304 0.46 12.93 -36.30
C ASP A 304 0.85 13.76 -37.53
N ILE A 305 1.89 13.32 -38.23
CA ILE A 305 2.41 14.01 -39.41
C ILE A 305 1.39 14.11 -40.55
N ALA A 306 0.30 13.33 -40.55
CA ALA A 306 -0.77 13.49 -41.54
C ALA A 306 -1.51 14.83 -41.41
N HIS A 307 -1.39 15.48 -40.25
CA HIS A 307 -2.10 16.72 -39.91
C HIS A 307 -1.20 17.97 -39.93
N GLN A 308 0.06 17.83 -40.35
CA GLN A 308 1.06 18.89 -40.20
C GLN A 308 0.97 20.04 -41.22
N VAL A 309 0.17 19.89 -42.27
CA VAL A 309 -0.15 20.97 -43.22
C VAL A 309 -1.66 21.07 -43.39
N ARG A 310 -2.20 22.29 -43.39
CA ARG A 310 -3.64 22.55 -43.57
C ARG A 310 -3.88 23.58 -44.66
N VAL A 311 -4.81 23.33 -45.56
CA VAL A 311 -5.32 24.35 -46.50
C VAL A 311 -6.50 25.07 -45.83
N ASP A 312 -6.49 26.40 -45.78
CA ASP A 312 -7.53 27.21 -45.16
C ASP A 312 -8.57 27.67 -46.18
N ASP A 313 -9.34 26.72 -46.70
CA ASP A 313 -10.42 26.92 -47.68
C ASP A 313 -11.82 26.81 -47.05
N GLY A 314 -11.90 26.84 -45.72
CA GLY A 314 -13.14 26.61 -44.97
C GLY A 314 -13.48 25.13 -44.75
N SER A 315 -12.63 24.20 -45.21
CA SER A 315 -12.73 22.77 -44.92
C SER A 315 -11.64 22.29 -43.97
N SER A 316 -11.84 21.13 -43.34
CA SER A 316 -10.86 20.48 -42.46
C SER A 316 -9.91 19.56 -43.25
N ASN A 317 -9.33 20.08 -44.33
CA ASN A 317 -8.41 19.33 -45.18
C ASN A 317 -6.96 19.45 -44.68
N TYR A 318 -6.36 18.31 -44.37
CA TYR A 318 -4.99 18.21 -43.90
C TYR A 318 -4.15 17.34 -44.84
N TYR A 319 -2.85 17.63 -44.83
CA TYR A 319 -1.89 17.04 -45.75
C TYR A 319 -0.61 16.65 -45.01
N PRO A 320 0.01 15.52 -45.41
CA PRO A 320 1.27 15.09 -44.83
C PRO A 320 2.48 15.87 -45.36
N SER A 321 2.32 16.75 -46.35
CA SER A 321 3.43 17.52 -46.93
C SER A 321 2.98 18.85 -47.50
N ILE A 322 3.92 19.79 -47.64
CA ILE A 322 3.66 21.10 -48.26
C ILE A 322 3.33 20.90 -49.74
N GLN A 323 4.02 20.00 -50.45
CA GLN A 323 3.75 19.74 -51.86
C GLN A 323 2.31 19.25 -52.08
N SER A 324 1.82 18.30 -51.27
CA SER A 324 0.48 17.76 -51.45
C SER A 324 -0.62 18.78 -51.15
N ALA A 325 -0.38 19.68 -50.19
CA ALA A 325 -1.26 20.81 -49.94
C ALA A 325 -1.22 21.83 -51.09
N TYR A 326 -0.03 22.14 -51.62
CA TYR A 326 0.14 23.04 -52.76
C TYR A 326 -0.61 22.51 -54.00
N ASP A 327 -0.51 21.21 -54.29
CA ASP A 327 -1.18 20.60 -55.44
C ASP A 327 -2.71 20.68 -55.34
N ALA A 328 -3.25 20.65 -54.11
CA ALA A 328 -4.68 20.71 -53.84
C ALA A 328 -5.22 22.14 -53.70
N ALA A 329 -4.39 23.11 -53.31
CA ALA A 329 -4.84 24.46 -53.01
C ALA A 329 -5.38 25.18 -54.27
N ALA A 330 -6.43 25.99 -54.07
CA ALA A 330 -7.03 26.84 -55.09
C ALA A 330 -6.27 28.16 -55.26
N GLU A 331 -6.61 28.93 -56.28
CA GLU A 331 -6.08 30.29 -56.49
C GLU A 331 -6.31 31.18 -55.26
N ASN A 332 -5.27 31.90 -54.83
CA ASN A 332 -5.22 32.68 -53.59
C ASN A 332 -5.34 31.84 -52.29
N GLY A 333 -5.11 30.53 -52.35
CA GLY A 333 -5.18 29.64 -51.20
C GLY A 333 -4.12 29.94 -50.13
N VAL A 334 -4.52 29.81 -48.86
CA VAL A 334 -3.62 29.91 -47.70
C VAL A 334 -3.35 28.51 -47.15
N ILE A 335 -2.08 28.16 -47.05
CA ILE A 335 -1.60 26.90 -46.48
C ILE A 335 -0.95 27.20 -45.15
N ARG A 336 -1.54 26.69 -44.06
CA ARG A 336 -0.98 26.80 -42.70
C ARG A 336 -0.04 25.65 -42.41
N LEU A 337 1.09 25.96 -41.76
CA LEU A 337 2.14 25.01 -41.43
C LEU A 337 2.44 25.00 -39.93
N TRP A 338 2.64 23.82 -39.36
CA TRP A 338 3.22 23.69 -38.02
C TRP A 338 4.64 24.25 -37.94
N ALA A 339 5.05 24.69 -36.75
CA ALA A 339 6.43 25.06 -36.45
C ALA A 339 7.33 23.81 -36.36
N THR A 340 7.64 23.21 -37.52
CA THR A 340 8.49 22.01 -37.63
C THR A 340 9.36 22.06 -38.89
N THR A 341 10.28 21.10 -39.01
CA THR A 341 11.09 20.91 -40.21
C THR A 341 10.39 20.00 -41.20
N TYR A 342 10.16 20.49 -42.40
CA TYR A 342 9.66 19.76 -43.55
C TYR A 342 10.83 19.27 -44.40
N ASN A 343 11.11 17.97 -44.35
CA ASN A 343 12.18 17.34 -45.13
C ASN A 343 11.64 16.94 -46.51
N GLU A 344 11.39 17.94 -47.36
CA GLU A 344 10.89 17.77 -48.73
C GLU A 344 11.44 18.86 -49.65
N SER A 345 11.25 18.68 -50.96
CA SER A 345 11.44 19.76 -51.93
C SER A 345 10.07 20.22 -52.44
N LEU A 346 9.87 21.53 -52.56
CA LEU A 346 8.63 22.14 -53.01
C LEU A 346 8.79 22.65 -54.45
N SER A 347 7.95 22.14 -55.35
CA SER A 347 7.87 22.55 -56.75
C SER A 347 6.55 23.26 -57.02
N CYS A 348 6.63 24.56 -57.26
CA CYS A 348 5.50 25.42 -57.59
C CYS A 348 5.45 25.66 -59.10
N SER A 349 4.66 24.85 -59.80
CA SER A 349 4.59 24.84 -61.27
C SER A 349 3.20 25.14 -61.84
N ARG A 350 2.25 25.51 -60.97
CA ARG A 350 0.88 25.87 -61.35
C ARG A 350 0.77 27.39 -61.46
N PRO A 351 -0.02 27.94 -62.40
CA PRO A 351 -0.23 29.38 -62.57
C PRO A 351 -1.19 29.91 -61.51
N VAL A 352 -0.85 29.74 -60.23
CA VAL A 352 -1.67 30.16 -59.10
C VAL A 352 -0.90 30.98 -58.06
N THR A 353 -1.61 31.81 -57.31
CA THR A 353 -1.09 32.53 -56.14
C THR A 353 -1.35 31.73 -54.87
N ILE A 354 -0.32 31.32 -54.14
CA ILE A 354 -0.45 30.56 -52.88
C ILE A 354 0.31 31.28 -51.76
N THR A 355 -0.28 31.34 -50.57
CA THR A 355 0.40 31.82 -49.35
C THR A 355 0.75 30.64 -48.46
N LEU A 356 2.03 30.44 -48.17
CA LEU A 356 2.47 29.57 -47.07
C LEU A 356 2.56 30.42 -45.82
N GLN A 357 1.70 30.14 -44.85
CA GLN A 357 1.66 30.82 -43.57
C GLN A 357 2.14 29.87 -42.48
N GLY A 358 3.28 30.20 -41.91
CA GLY A 358 4.03 29.30 -41.08
C GLY A 358 3.96 29.58 -39.60
N GLY A 359 4.11 28.54 -38.80
CA GLY A 359 4.67 28.65 -37.46
C GLY A 359 3.77 28.17 -36.35
N TYR A 360 2.72 27.42 -36.68
CA TYR A 360 1.67 27.13 -35.72
C TYR A 360 2.01 25.99 -34.76
N ASP A 361 1.36 25.98 -33.59
CA ASP A 361 1.26 24.80 -32.73
C ASP A 361 0.47 23.68 -33.42
N SER A 362 0.46 22.48 -32.81
CA SER A 362 -0.21 21.31 -33.38
C SER A 362 -1.70 21.53 -33.67
N ASN A 363 -2.35 22.46 -32.95
CA ASN A 363 -3.77 22.79 -33.12
C ASN A 363 -4.05 23.96 -34.08
N TYR A 364 -3.05 24.53 -34.76
CA TYR A 364 -3.22 25.71 -35.63
C TYR A 364 -3.83 26.94 -34.91
N SER A 365 -3.58 27.07 -33.61
CA SER A 365 -4.18 28.09 -32.75
C SER A 365 -3.26 29.28 -32.50
N THR A 366 -1.95 29.03 -32.38
CA THR A 366 -0.96 30.06 -32.00
C THR A 366 0.30 29.88 -32.81
N LEU A 367 0.96 30.99 -33.17
CA LEU A 367 2.28 30.98 -33.77
C LEU A 367 3.34 30.78 -32.67
N ILE A 368 4.06 29.67 -32.71
CA ILE A 368 5.05 29.25 -31.71
C ILE A 368 6.48 29.15 -32.27
N GLY A 369 6.67 29.35 -33.58
CA GLY A 369 7.98 29.29 -34.21
C GLY A 369 7.91 29.52 -35.72
N GLU A 370 8.94 29.08 -36.45
CA GLU A 370 8.99 29.13 -37.91
C GLU A 370 9.09 27.72 -38.49
N PRO A 371 8.26 27.31 -39.47
CA PRO A 371 8.52 26.15 -40.28
C PRO A 371 9.82 26.31 -41.07
N VAL A 372 10.52 25.20 -41.23
CA VAL A 372 11.74 25.13 -42.02
C VAL A 372 11.55 24.14 -43.15
N LEU A 373 11.69 24.59 -44.40
CA LEU A 373 11.86 23.69 -45.54
C LEU A 373 13.33 23.28 -45.63
N ASN A 374 13.60 21.99 -45.46
CA ASN A 374 14.92 21.40 -45.63
C ASN A 374 14.97 20.66 -46.97
N GLY A 375 15.17 21.42 -48.05
CA GLY A 375 15.15 20.95 -49.43
C GLY A 375 14.98 22.09 -50.42
N ALA A 376 14.89 21.75 -51.71
CA ALA A 376 14.83 22.77 -52.75
C ALA A 376 13.44 23.39 -52.84
N LEU A 377 13.37 24.72 -52.91
CA LEU A 377 12.19 25.46 -53.36
C LEU A 377 12.39 25.88 -54.82
N THR A 378 11.49 25.43 -55.70
CA THR A 378 11.50 25.80 -57.13
C THR A 378 10.16 26.43 -57.50
N VAL A 379 10.16 27.66 -58.02
CA VAL A 379 8.97 28.33 -58.55
C VAL A 379 9.14 28.51 -60.05
N THR A 380 8.32 27.82 -60.85
CA THR A 380 8.37 27.87 -62.32
C THR A 380 7.16 28.55 -62.94
N ASP A 381 6.02 28.59 -62.25
CA ASP A 381 4.80 29.29 -62.67
C ASP A 381 4.00 29.78 -61.44
N GLY A 382 3.19 30.82 -61.59
CA GLY A 382 2.40 31.40 -60.51
C GLY A 382 3.18 32.30 -59.54
N THR A 383 2.69 32.43 -58.30
CA THR A 383 3.28 33.26 -57.25
C THR A 383 3.20 32.54 -55.89
N LEU A 384 4.32 32.49 -55.16
CA LEU A 384 4.38 31.96 -53.80
C LEU A 384 4.67 33.09 -52.82
N ILE A 385 3.77 33.30 -51.86
CA ILE A 385 3.93 34.24 -50.75
C ILE A 385 4.37 33.44 -49.54
N LEU A 386 5.51 33.80 -48.95
CA LEU A 386 6.05 33.16 -47.75
C LEU A 386 5.85 34.10 -46.55
N ASP A 387 5.09 33.65 -45.55
CA ASP A 387 4.80 34.38 -44.31
C ASP A 387 5.24 33.54 -43.10
N GLY A 388 6.32 33.95 -42.43
CA GLY A 388 6.90 33.21 -41.30
C GLY A 388 7.52 31.87 -41.70
N PHE A 389 8.36 31.84 -42.75
CA PHE A 389 8.88 30.61 -43.34
C PHE A 389 10.39 30.69 -43.62
N SER A 390 11.13 29.66 -43.22
CA SER A 390 12.58 29.56 -43.40
C SER A 390 12.93 28.45 -44.41
N ILE A 391 13.92 28.69 -45.27
CA ILE A 391 14.46 27.71 -46.23
C ILE A 391 15.93 27.47 -45.89
N ARG A 392 16.36 26.21 -45.84
CA ARG A 392 17.75 25.85 -45.53
C ARG A 392 18.35 24.88 -46.54
#